data_AF-A0AAW2Q3L8-F1
#
_entry.id   AF-A0AAW2Q3L8-F1
#
_cell.length_a   1.000
_cell.length_b   1.000
_cell.length_c   1.000
_cell.angle_alpha   90.00
_cell.angle_beta   90.00
_cell.angle_gamma   90.00
#
_symmetry.space_group_name_H-M   'P 1'
#
loop_
_entity.id
_entity.type
_entity.pdbx_description
1 polymer ?
#
loop_
_entity_poly.entity_id
_entity_poly.type
_entity_poly.pdbx_seq_one_letter_code
_entity_poly.pdbx_strand_id
1 'polypeptide(L)'
;MFFKLVFVLSLVLMISGADSINIGIGIGGQDSSAVCNGVHGAVSGDTCSTVAQEFGLSLQDFMNINPNINCDVIFVGQWLCVDGSA
;
A
#
# COMPACT_ATOMS: atom_id res chain seq x y z
N MET A 1 1.66 -5.34 -47.98
CA MET A 1 1.74 -4.01 -47.33
C MET A 1 0.62 -3.77 -46.33
N PHE A 2 -0.64 -4.12 -46.64
CA PHE A 2 -1.80 -3.89 -45.77
C PHE A 2 -1.73 -4.59 -44.39
N PHE A 3 -1.34 -5.88 -44.33
CA PHE A 3 -1.17 -6.59 -43.05
C PHE A 3 -0.09 -5.97 -42.15
N LYS A 4 0.97 -5.41 -42.73
CA LYS A 4 1.99 -4.67 -41.97
C LYS A 4 1.41 -3.38 -41.38
N LEU A 5 0.53 -2.70 -42.11
CA LEU A 5 -0.15 -1.49 -41.64
C LEU A 5 -1.11 -1.78 -40.47
N VAL A 6 -1.87 -2.88 -40.57
CA VAL A 6 -2.78 -3.31 -39.49
C VAL A 6 -2.00 -3.69 -38.23
N PHE A 7 -0.89 -4.44 -38.36
CA PHE A 7 -0.04 -4.78 -37.22
C PHE A 7 0.59 -3.56 -36.55
N VAL A 8 1.04 -2.59 -37.34
CA VAL A 8 1.62 -1.33 -36.81
C VAL A 8 0.54 -0.47 -36.14
N LEU A 9 -0.66 -0.40 -36.71
CA LEU A 9 -1.78 0.34 -36.12
C LEU A 9 -2.27 -0.31 -34.82
N SER A 10 -2.35 -1.65 -34.77
CA SER A 10 -2.66 -2.40 -33.56
C SER A 10 -1.59 -2.22 -32.49
N LEU A 11 -0.31 -2.19 -32.86
CA LEU A 11 0.79 -1.93 -31.93
C LEU A 11 0.68 -0.51 -31.33
N VAL A 12 0.35 0.50 -32.13
CA VAL A 12 0.19 1.90 -31.67
C VAL A 12 -0.99 2.06 -30.71
N LEU A 13 -2.11 1.35 -30.94
CA LEU A 13 -3.28 1.37 -30.06
C LEU A 13 -3.03 0.71 -28.69
N MET A 14 -2.11 -0.24 -28.61
CA MET A 14 -1.73 -0.90 -27.35
C MET A 14 -0.70 -0.10 -26.54
N ILE A 15 0.01 0.85 -27.17
CA ILE A 15 1.01 1.73 -26.53
C ILE A 15 0.38 3.07 -26.09
N SER A 16 -0.87 3.32 -26.46
CA SER A 16 -1.66 4.41 -25.87
C SER A 16 -2.03 4.00 -24.45
N GLY A 17 -1.06 4.18 -23.55
CA GLY A 17 -1.20 3.96 -22.13
C GLY A 17 -2.38 4.75 -21.60
N ALA A 18 -3.07 4.15 -20.63
CA ALA A 18 -3.90 4.91 -19.73
C ALA A 18 -2.99 5.85 -18.93
N ASP A 19 -2.70 7.01 -19.49
CA ASP A 19 -2.19 8.12 -18.72
C ASP A 19 -3.36 8.56 -17.83
N SER A 20 -3.29 8.25 -16.53
CA SER A 20 -4.22 8.82 -15.56
C SER A 20 -4.11 10.35 -15.67
N ILE A 21 -5.22 11.01 -16.02
CA ILE A 21 -5.27 12.47 -16.03
C ILE A 21 -5.08 12.91 -14.57
N ASN A 22 -3.89 13.45 -14.25
CA ASN A 22 -3.66 14.10 -12.97
C ASN A 22 -4.38 15.46 -12.99
N ILE A 23 -5.68 15.44 -12.70
CA ILE A 23 -6.47 16.66 -12.56
C ILE A 23 -6.09 17.24 -11.19
N GLY A 24 -5.19 18.21 -11.18
CA GLY A 24 -4.83 19.01 -10.02
C GLY A 24 -5.98 19.92 -9.59
N ILE A 25 -7.09 19.34 -9.16
CA ILE A 25 -8.15 20.06 -8.45
C ILE A 25 -7.72 20.11 -7.00
N GLY A 26 -7.24 21.27 -6.54
CA GLY A 26 -6.84 21.52 -5.16
C GLY A 26 -8.03 21.53 -4.21
N ILE A 27 -8.68 20.38 -4.03
CA ILE A 27 -9.53 20.06 -2.90
C ILE A 27 -8.63 19.31 -1.90
N GLY A 28 -8.04 20.05 -0.97
CA GLY A 28 -7.13 19.54 0.06
C GLY A 28 -7.82 18.66 1.10
N GLY A 29 -8.44 17.56 0.67
CA GLY A 29 -8.60 16.39 1.51
C GLY A 29 -7.31 15.60 1.42
N GLN A 30 -6.48 15.65 2.45
CA GLN A 30 -5.44 14.64 2.62
C GLN A 30 -6.15 13.31 2.79
N ASP A 31 -6.25 12.55 1.71
CA ASP A 31 -6.47 11.12 1.82
C ASP A 31 -5.14 10.55 2.32
N SER A 32 -4.96 10.66 3.64
CA SER A 32 -3.92 10.02 4.44
C SER A 32 -4.17 8.51 4.41
N SER A 33 -4.15 7.93 3.21
CA SER A 33 -4.25 6.49 3.04
C SER A 33 -2.96 5.92 3.58
N ALA A 34 -3.04 5.14 4.66
CA ALA A 34 -1.88 4.41 5.16
C ALA A 34 -1.28 3.58 4.01
N VAL A 35 -0.08 3.97 3.57
CA VAL A 35 0.72 3.24 2.58
C VAL A 35 1.55 2.23 3.35
N CYS A 36 1.50 0.97 2.93
CA CYS A 36 2.30 -0.09 3.52
C CYS A 36 3.34 -0.62 2.52
N ASN A 37 4.62 -0.43 2.85
CA ASN A 37 5.77 -0.87 2.07
C ASN A 37 6.35 -2.19 2.58
N GLY A 38 6.09 -2.54 3.84
CA GLY A 38 6.55 -3.79 4.47
C GLY A 38 5.52 -4.36 5.43
N VAL A 39 5.35 -5.69 5.39
CA VAL A 39 4.33 -6.40 6.15
C VAL A 39 4.95 -7.54 6.96
N HIS A 40 4.55 -7.65 8.22
CA HIS A 40 4.82 -8.78 9.10
C HIS A 40 3.55 -9.63 9.28
N GLY A 41 3.67 -10.94 9.16
CA GLY A 41 2.58 -11.86 9.48
C GLY A 41 2.68 -12.29 10.93
N ALA A 42 1.72 -11.89 11.76
CA ALA A 42 1.76 -12.12 13.21
C ALA A 42 1.92 -13.61 13.53
N VAL A 43 2.81 -13.94 14.46
CA VAL A 43 3.05 -15.30 14.96
C VAL A 43 2.58 -15.44 16.41
N SER A 44 2.62 -16.66 16.94
CA SER A 44 2.20 -16.93 18.32
C SER A 44 3.08 -16.17 19.31
N GLY A 45 2.46 -15.31 20.12
CA GLY A 45 3.14 -14.49 21.13
C GLY A 45 3.36 -13.03 20.71
N ASP A 46 3.05 -12.67 19.47
CA ASP A 46 3.12 -11.29 19.02
C ASP A 46 2.08 -10.41 19.69
N THR A 47 2.51 -9.21 20.08
CA THR A 47 1.65 -8.07 20.42
C THR A 47 2.04 -6.89 19.53
N CYS A 48 1.20 -5.85 19.47
CA CYS A 48 1.58 -4.63 18.77
C CYS A 48 2.90 -4.04 19.28
N SER A 49 3.16 -4.14 20.60
CA SER A 49 4.39 -3.59 21.18
C SER A 49 5.62 -4.43 20.86
N THR A 50 5.53 -5.76 20.84
CA THR A 50 6.68 -6.61 20.48
C THR A 50 7.05 -6.44 19.01
N VAL A 51 6.05 -6.42 18.13
CA VAL A 51 6.27 -6.20 16.69
C VAL A 51 6.79 -4.79 16.43
N ALA A 52 6.17 -3.75 17.00
CA ALA A 52 6.68 -2.38 16.84
C ALA A 52 8.15 -2.27 17.30
N GLN A 53 8.49 -2.85 18.45
CA GLN A 53 9.86 -2.84 18.96
C GLN A 53 10.84 -3.59 18.05
N GLU A 54 10.45 -4.75 17.54
CA GLU A 54 11.27 -5.56 16.63
C GLU A 54 11.66 -4.78 15.36
N PHE A 55 10.73 -3.99 14.83
CA PHE A 55 10.94 -3.16 13.64
C PHE A 55 11.41 -1.73 13.95
N GLY A 56 11.73 -1.42 15.21
CA GLY A 56 12.27 -0.12 15.61
C GLY A 56 11.25 1.03 15.55
N LEU A 57 9.95 0.72 15.58
CA LEU A 57 8.86 1.69 15.60
C LEU A 57 8.45 2.02 17.04
N SER A 58 8.00 3.25 17.27
CA SER A 58 7.19 3.53 18.45
C SER A 58 5.82 2.85 18.31
N LEU A 59 5.17 2.52 19.43
CA LEU A 59 3.81 1.96 19.37
C LEU A 59 2.84 2.93 18.68
N GLN A 60 3.03 4.24 18.87
CA GLN A 60 2.19 5.24 18.22
C GLN A 60 2.37 5.23 16.70
N ASP A 61 3.62 5.20 16.20
CA ASP A 61 3.89 5.18 14.76
C ASP A 61 3.38 3.89 14.11
N PHE A 62 3.56 2.76 14.79
CA PHE A 62 2.99 1.49 14.38
C PHE A 62 1.46 1.56 14.26
N MET A 63 0.77 2.17 15.24
CA MET A 63 -0.69 2.32 15.19
C MET A 63 -1.16 3.27 14.09
N ASN A 64 -0.38 4.31 13.79
CA ASN A 64 -0.70 5.26 12.73
C ASN A 64 -0.75 4.55 11.36
N ILE A 65 0.21 3.65 11.08
CA ILE A 65 0.25 2.87 9.83
C ILE A 65 -0.62 1.60 9.87
N ASN A 66 -1.32 1.34 10.99
CA ASN A 66 -2.22 0.21 11.20
C ASN A 66 -3.57 0.64 11.80
N PRO A 67 -4.29 1.60 11.19
CA PRO A 67 -5.47 2.22 11.81
C PRO A 67 -6.66 1.26 12.02
N ASN A 68 -6.63 0.10 11.38
CA ASN A 68 -7.66 -0.94 11.46
C ASN A 68 -7.33 -2.09 12.43
N ILE A 69 -6.18 -2.04 13.12
CA ILE A 69 -5.74 -3.09 14.03
C ILE A 69 -6.22 -2.81 15.45
N ASN A 70 -6.81 -3.82 16.09
CA ASN A 70 -7.08 -3.82 17.53
C ASN A 70 -5.96 -4.58 18.26
N CYS A 71 -5.11 -3.85 18.99
CA CYS A 71 -3.96 -4.43 19.69
C CYS A 71 -4.31 -5.33 20.88
N ASP A 72 -5.55 -5.26 21.39
CA ASP A 72 -5.98 -6.15 22.48
C ASP A 72 -6.25 -7.58 21.98
N VAL A 73 -6.44 -7.75 20.67
CA VAL A 73 -6.81 -9.02 20.04
C VAL A 73 -6.12 -9.15 18.68
N ILE A 74 -4.86 -9.55 18.71
CA ILE A 74 -4.10 -9.96 17.53
C ILE A 74 -4.22 -11.48 17.37
N PHE A 75 -4.32 -11.96 16.14
CA PHE A 75 -4.36 -13.38 15.82
C PHE A 75 -3.20 -13.81 14.92
N VAL A 76 -2.80 -15.08 15.03
CA VAL A 76 -1.74 -15.66 14.19
C VAL A 76 -2.14 -15.60 12.71
N GLY A 77 -1.24 -15.09 11.88
CA GLY A 77 -1.44 -14.87 10.44
C GLY A 77 -2.04 -13.50 10.10
N GLN A 78 -2.33 -12.65 11.09
CA GLN A 78 -2.75 -11.27 10.83
C GLN A 78 -1.62 -10.46 10.20
N TRP A 79 -1.92 -9.75 9.12
CA TRP A 79 -0.96 -8.87 8.47
C TRP A 79 -0.85 -7.54 9.21
N LEU A 80 0.37 -7.19 9.60
CA LEU A 80 0.72 -5.97 10.32
C LEU A 80 1.68 -5.16 9.46
N CYS A 81 1.36 -3.89 9.22
CA CYS A 81 2.27 -2.99 8.53
C CYS A 81 3.44 -2.62 9.45
N VAL A 82 4.67 -2.75 8.96
CA VAL A 82 5.90 -2.51 9.72
C VAL A 82 6.85 -1.53 9.05
N ASP A 83 6.53 -1.14 7.82
CA ASP A 83 7.18 -0.05 7.09
C ASP A 83 6.11 0.61 6.22
N GLY A 84 5.91 1.91 6.37
CA GLY A 84 4.80 2.62 5.75
C GLY A 84 4.70 4.08 6.19
N SER A 85 3.70 4.76 5.65
CA SER A 85 3.37 6.14 5.99
C SER A 85 1.86 6.31 6.08
N ALA A 86 1.39 7.03 7.09
CA ALA A 86 -0.02 7.39 7.28
C ALA A 86 -0.24 8.86 6.88
#